data_AF-A0A7S1W474-F1
#
_entry.id   AF-A0A7S1W474-F1
#
_cell.length_a   1.000
_cell.length_b   1.000
_cell.length_c   1.000
_cell.angle_alpha   90.00
_cell.angle_beta   90.00
_cell.angle_gamma   90.00
#
_symmetry.space_group_name_H-M   'P 1'
#
loop_
_entity.id
_entity.type
_entity.pdbx_description
1 polymer ?
#
loop_
_entity_poly.entity_id
_entity_poly.type
_entity_poly.pdbx_seq_one_letter_code
_entity_poly.pdbx_strand_id
1 'polypeptide(L)'
;FLLGCGRARPSLAWQPLGRWQHSLKLKLGRIGARPAPPRAPRSGLAMLAYERDFERTVATVARPKSPAASELAGDQKRKKASPVLYVCRSLQEWLQPGSAQYQGLLVPRSPTWGDFQQLLDRKAAQGIFGREQALLRTVRRGRGGNFDNVGPVIREMLAKAALPSDVSRTIESDACQISTTLAWLCPLAAEVELKLEVLGESVCSRWHRDNYRGRAIVSYNLAATVFTADSNVNEWELANGGNNDHIIRDTNKVCNLGVGDILFIKGMLFPSGAKGLIHKSADRQFHPGGSVMNRLVLKVDVPREK
;
A
#
# COMPACT_ATOMS: atom_id res chain seq x y z
N PHE A 1 44.43 -15.42 -42.29
CA PHE A 1 43.65 -16.67 -42.23
C PHE A 1 43.63 -17.13 -40.78
N LEU A 2 42.42 -17.16 -40.16
CA LEU A 2 41.94 -17.98 -39.01
C LEU A 2 42.77 -17.93 -37.70
N LEU A 3 42.27 -17.84 -36.46
CA LEU A 3 40.96 -17.87 -35.79
C LEU A 3 41.24 -17.51 -34.31
N GLY A 4 40.30 -16.92 -33.57
CA GLY A 4 40.41 -16.92 -32.10
C GLY A 4 39.58 -15.89 -31.33
N CYS A 5 38.26 -15.86 -31.50
CA CYS A 5 37.36 -15.12 -30.61
C CYS A 5 37.22 -15.82 -29.25
N GLY A 6 37.62 -15.14 -28.17
CA GLY A 6 37.24 -15.50 -26.80
C GLY A 6 36.79 -14.27 -26.03
N ARG A 7 35.50 -13.93 -26.05
CA ARG A 7 34.91 -12.93 -25.16
C ARG A 7 34.28 -13.64 -23.96
N ALA A 8 34.93 -13.54 -22.81
CA ALA A 8 34.34 -13.87 -21.52
C ALA A 8 33.26 -12.83 -21.17
N ARG A 9 32.07 -13.30 -20.80
CA ARG A 9 31.01 -12.49 -20.20
C ARG A 9 31.30 -12.30 -18.71
N PRO A 10 31.21 -11.10 -18.12
CA PRO A 10 31.13 -10.97 -16.68
C PRO A 10 29.72 -11.36 -16.22
N SER A 11 29.67 -12.43 -15.44
CA SER A 11 28.58 -12.78 -14.54
C SER A 11 28.44 -11.68 -13.48
N LEU A 12 27.43 -10.81 -13.63
CA LEU A 12 27.02 -9.91 -12.56
C LEU A 12 26.03 -10.66 -11.66
N ALA A 13 26.59 -11.23 -10.59
CA ALA A 13 25.84 -11.77 -9.48
C ALA A 13 25.01 -10.66 -8.84
N TRP A 14 23.71 -10.93 -8.70
CA TRP A 14 22.75 -10.13 -7.97
C TRP A 14 23.20 -9.95 -6.50
N GLN A 15 23.48 -8.71 -6.09
CA GLN A 15 23.53 -8.36 -4.67
C GLN A 15 22.15 -7.84 -4.24
N PRO A 16 21.49 -8.44 -3.24
CA PRO A 16 20.29 -7.88 -2.66
C PRO A 16 20.61 -6.58 -1.93
N LEU A 17 19.79 -5.55 -2.14
CA LEU A 17 19.83 -4.29 -1.41
C LEU A 17 19.91 -4.58 0.11
N GLY A 18 20.99 -4.08 0.70
CA GLY A 18 21.42 -4.37 2.06
C GLY A 18 20.36 -4.06 3.11
N ARG A 19 20.14 -5.05 3.97
CA ARG A 19 19.41 -4.96 5.22
C ARG A 19 20.28 -4.20 6.23
N TRP A 20 19.98 -2.92 6.46
CA TRP A 20 20.62 -2.15 7.53
C TRP A 20 20.05 -2.59 8.89
N GLN A 21 20.81 -3.41 9.63
CA GLN A 21 20.58 -3.67 11.05
C GLN A 21 21.75 -3.10 11.85
N HIS A 22 21.55 -1.92 12.45
CA HIS A 22 22.41 -1.47 13.54
C HIS A 22 21.88 -2.03 14.87
N SER A 23 22.69 -2.90 15.48
CA SER A 23 22.48 -3.48 16.80
C SER A 23 22.82 -2.45 17.89
N LEU A 24 21.82 -1.91 18.58
CA LEU A 24 22.00 -1.32 19.91
C LEU A 24 21.85 -2.41 20.97
N LYS A 25 22.97 -2.81 21.59
CA LYS A 25 22.97 -3.61 22.82
C LYS A 25 22.74 -2.68 24.00
N LEU A 26 21.51 -2.63 24.51
CA LEU A 26 21.20 -2.12 25.85
C LEU A 26 21.29 -3.27 26.85
N LYS A 27 22.22 -3.16 27.81
CA LYS A 27 22.28 -4.02 29.00
C LYS A 27 21.04 -3.75 29.86
N LEU A 28 20.13 -4.72 29.95
CA LEU A 28 19.07 -4.75 30.95
C LEU A 28 19.43 -5.77 32.03
N GLY A 29 19.39 -5.30 33.29
CA GLY A 29 19.63 -6.09 34.48
C GLY A 29 18.57 -7.17 34.70
N ARG A 30 18.98 -8.21 35.42
CA ARG A 30 18.16 -9.39 35.78
C ARG A 30 16.94 -8.96 36.61
N ILE A 31 15.74 -9.28 36.12
CA ILE A 31 14.50 -9.32 36.90
C ILE A 31 13.96 -10.76 36.85
N GLY A 32 13.53 -11.26 38.01
CA GLY A 32 13.25 -12.66 38.31
C GLY A 32 12.17 -13.34 37.46
N ALA A 33 12.22 -14.67 37.52
CA ALA A 33 11.40 -15.60 36.75
C ALA A 33 9.89 -15.38 36.95
N ARG A 34 9.15 -15.31 35.85
CA ARG A 34 7.68 -15.45 35.81
C ARG A 34 7.29 -16.90 35.49
N PRO A 35 6.17 -17.40 36.03
CA PRO A 35 5.69 -18.75 35.76
C PRO A 35 5.24 -18.91 34.29
N ALA A 36 5.40 -20.14 33.78
CA ALA A 36 5.09 -20.50 32.41
C ALA A 36 3.58 -20.35 32.10
N PRO A 37 3.20 -19.82 30.92
CA PRO A 37 1.81 -19.78 30.50
C PRO A 37 1.31 -21.18 30.09
N PRO A 38 0.00 -21.45 30.22
CA PRO A 38 -0.59 -22.72 29.82
C PRO A 38 -0.48 -22.92 28.30
N ARG A 39 -0.21 -24.16 27.90
CA ARG A 39 -0.11 -24.58 26.49
C ARG A 39 -1.42 -24.33 25.76
N ALA A 40 -1.36 -23.59 24.66
CA ALA A 40 -2.48 -23.41 23.74
C ALA A 40 -2.77 -24.71 22.96
N PRO A 41 -4.05 -25.00 22.65
CA PRO A 41 -4.42 -26.17 21.87
C PRO A 41 -3.92 -26.05 20.43
N ARG A 42 -3.28 -27.11 19.95
CA ARG A 42 -2.98 -27.33 18.53
C ARG A 42 -4.26 -27.79 17.84
N SER A 43 -4.82 -27.00 16.93
CA SER A 43 -5.77 -27.55 15.96
C SER A 43 -5.67 -26.83 14.61
N GLY A 44 -5.06 -27.51 13.64
CA GLY A 44 -5.05 -27.13 12.22
C GLY A 44 -6.41 -27.31 11.51
N LEU A 45 -7.50 -27.47 12.26
CA LEU A 45 -8.86 -27.69 11.75
C LEU A 45 -9.65 -26.40 11.53
N ALA A 46 -9.25 -25.28 12.13
CA ALA A 46 -9.93 -23.99 11.95
C ALA A 46 -9.68 -23.35 10.56
N MET A 47 -8.60 -23.75 9.88
CA MET A 47 -8.19 -23.14 8.62
C MET A 47 -9.02 -23.61 7.41
N LEU A 48 -9.42 -24.88 7.38
CA LEU A 48 -10.25 -25.45 6.31
C LEU A 48 -11.73 -25.07 6.44
N ALA A 49 -12.20 -24.73 7.64
CA ALA A 49 -13.56 -24.21 7.86
C ALA A 49 -13.70 -22.78 7.31
N TYR A 50 -12.66 -21.95 7.44
CA TYR A 50 -12.67 -20.57 6.96
C TYR A 50 -12.68 -20.47 5.42
N GLU A 51 -11.91 -21.32 4.71
CA GLU A 51 -11.94 -21.36 3.24
C GLU A 51 -13.29 -21.83 2.71
N ARG A 52 -13.93 -22.83 3.35
CA ARG A 52 -15.27 -23.31 2.96
C ARG A 52 -16.40 -22.33 3.26
N ASP A 53 -16.33 -21.57 4.34
CA ASP A 53 -17.34 -20.55 4.67
C ASP A 53 -17.20 -19.29 3.81
N PHE A 54 -15.97 -18.93 3.41
CA PHE A 54 -15.73 -17.87 2.43
C PHE A 54 -16.33 -18.23 1.06
N GLU A 55 -16.12 -19.46 0.56
CA GLU A 55 -16.73 -19.92 -0.70
C GLU A 55 -18.27 -20.03 -0.62
N ARG A 56 -18.83 -20.46 0.54
CA ARG A 56 -20.29 -20.54 0.73
C ARG A 56 -20.97 -19.18 0.77
N THR A 57 -20.33 -18.16 1.35
CA THR A 57 -20.90 -16.81 1.42
C THR A 57 -20.89 -16.11 0.05
N VAL A 58 -20.04 -16.56 -0.88
CA VAL A 58 -19.92 -16.02 -2.25
C VAL A 58 -20.94 -16.63 -3.22
N ALA A 59 -21.55 -17.78 -2.91
CA ALA A 59 -22.40 -18.52 -3.84
C ALA A 59 -23.87 -18.05 -3.94
N THR A 60 -24.33 -17.09 -3.14
CA THR A 60 -25.75 -16.67 -3.06
C THR A 60 -25.95 -15.18 -3.32
N VAL A 61 -25.56 -14.72 -4.51
CA VAL A 61 -26.06 -13.44 -5.06
C VAL A 61 -26.63 -13.68 -6.44
N ALA A 62 -27.96 -13.83 -6.49
CA ALA A 62 -28.71 -13.95 -7.73
C ALA A 62 -28.60 -12.66 -8.54
N ARG A 63 -28.15 -12.77 -9.80
CA ARG A 63 -28.11 -11.68 -10.78
C ARG A 63 -29.51 -11.35 -11.29
N PRO A 64 -29.90 -10.06 -11.43
CA PRO A 64 -31.05 -9.69 -12.22
C PRO A 64 -30.76 -9.87 -13.72
N LYS A 65 -31.66 -10.55 -14.44
CA LYS A 65 -31.63 -10.69 -15.90
C LYS A 65 -32.05 -9.35 -16.53
N SER A 66 -31.20 -8.78 -17.37
CA SER A 66 -31.57 -7.70 -18.29
C SER A 66 -31.71 -8.25 -19.71
N PRO A 67 -32.62 -7.69 -20.53
CA PRO A 67 -33.02 -8.27 -21.80
C PRO A 67 -32.02 -7.99 -22.93
N ALA A 68 -32.05 -8.89 -23.91
CA ALA A 68 -31.18 -8.92 -25.08
C ALA A 68 -31.54 -7.82 -26.09
N ALA A 69 -30.51 -7.20 -26.68
CA ALA A 69 -30.61 -6.41 -27.89
C ALA A 69 -29.47 -6.81 -28.84
N SER A 70 -29.80 -6.87 -30.12
CA SER A 70 -29.21 -7.66 -31.20
C SER A 70 -27.88 -7.16 -31.75
N GLU A 71 -27.16 -8.10 -32.35
CA GLU A 71 -25.95 -7.96 -33.16
C GLU A 71 -26.10 -7.02 -34.36
N LEU A 72 -25.00 -6.35 -34.73
CA LEU A 72 -24.42 -6.43 -36.08
C LEU A 72 -22.98 -5.85 -36.12
N ALA A 73 -22.05 -6.71 -36.56
CA ALA A 73 -20.82 -6.48 -37.34
C ALA A 73 -19.62 -5.68 -36.77
N GLY A 74 -18.47 -6.38 -36.64
CA GLY A 74 -17.12 -5.80 -36.61
C GLY A 74 -16.16 -6.40 -35.57
N ASP A 75 -15.96 -7.73 -35.55
CA ASP A 75 -15.23 -8.43 -34.47
C ASP A 75 -13.69 -8.33 -34.59
N GLN A 76 -13.14 -7.11 -34.54
CA GLN A 76 -11.84 -6.93 -33.90
C GLN A 76 -12.12 -6.88 -32.40
N LYS A 77 -11.97 -8.02 -31.72
CA LYS A 77 -11.96 -8.11 -30.24
C LYS A 77 -10.84 -7.23 -29.68
N ARG A 78 -11.07 -5.92 -29.63
CA ARG A 78 -10.38 -5.02 -28.71
C ARG A 78 -10.66 -5.59 -27.33
N LYS A 79 -9.68 -6.32 -26.78
CA LYS A 79 -9.67 -6.70 -25.37
C LYS A 79 -9.90 -5.41 -24.60
N LYS A 80 -11.13 -5.21 -24.11
CA LYS A 80 -11.49 -4.08 -23.26
C LYS A 80 -10.49 -4.14 -22.11
N ALA A 81 -9.58 -3.15 -22.06
CA ALA A 81 -8.54 -3.15 -21.05
C ALA A 81 -9.22 -3.31 -19.70
N SER A 82 -8.85 -4.36 -18.96
CA SER A 82 -9.42 -4.59 -17.64
C SER A 82 -9.13 -3.34 -16.81
N PRO A 83 -10.14 -2.73 -16.18
CA PRO A 83 -9.91 -1.60 -15.29
C PRO A 83 -8.90 -2.01 -14.20
N VAL A 84 -7.89 -1.17 -14.01
CA VAL A 84 -6.79 -1.38 -13.05
C VAL A 84 -7.27 -1.26 -11.62
N LEU A 85 -8.18 -0.31 -11.40
CA LEU A 85 -8.73 0.03 -10.10
C LEU A 85 -10.22 -0.30 -10.01
N TYR A 86 -10.62 -0.85 -8.88
CA TYR A 86 -12.02 -0.94 -8.47
C TYR A 86 -12.37 0.35 -7.72
N VAL A 87 -13.20 1.20 -8.33
CA VAL A 87 -13.63 2.47 -7.71
C VAL A 87 -14.88 2.24 -6.88
N CYS A 88 -14.80 2.56 -5.60
CA CYS A 88 -15.80 2.30 -4.58
C CYS A 88 -16.29 3.59 -3.94
N ARG A 89 -17.48 3.55 -3.31
CA ARG A 89 -17.98 4.68 -2.51
C ARG A 89 -17.58 4.58 -1.03
N SER A 90 -17.15 3.40 -0.59
CA SER A 90 -16.80 3.11 0.80
C SER A 90 -15.72 2.04 0.90
N LEU A 91 -15.06 1.95 2.06
CA LEU A 91 -14.06 0.91 2.33
C LEU A 91 -14.70 -0.49 2.42
N GLN A 92 -15.95 -0.59 2.84
CA GLN A 92 -16.69 -1.85 2.94
C GLN A 92 -16.88 -2.51 1.56
N GLU A 93 -17.00 -1.70 0.51
CA GLU A 93 -17.10 -2.21 -0.86
C GLU A 93 -15.82 -2.91 -1.34
N TRP A 94 -14.68 -2.69 -0.68
CA TRP A 94 -13.46 -3.46 -0.96
C TRP A 94 -13.64 -4.95 -0.70
N LEU A 95 -14.56 -5.32 0.20
CA LEU A 95 -14.86 -6.70 0.56
C LEU A 95 -15.76 -7.41 -0.45
N GLN A 96 -16.27 -6.70 -1.46
CA GLN A 96 -17.14 -7.30 -2.47
C GLN A 96 -16.34 -8.26 -3.36
N PRO A 97 -16.91 -9.42 -3.76
CA PRO A 97 -16.20 -10.41 -4.58
C PRO A 97 -15.64 -9.84 -5.88
N GLY A 98 -16.33 -8.87 -6.49
CA GLY A 98 -15.88 -8.19 -7.71
C GLY A 98 -14.54 -7.47 -7.56
N SER A 99 -14.18 -7.04 -6.35
CA SER A 99 -12.93 -6.33 -6.06
C SER A 99 -11.69 -7.19 -6.35
N ALA A 100 -11.81 -8.52 -6.32
CA ALA A 100 -10.73 -9.45 -6.57
C ALA A 100 -10.12 -9.33 -7.97
N GLN A 101 -10.86 -8.79 -8.95
CA GLN A 101 -10.43 -8.68 -10.35
C GLN A 101 -9.49 -7.48 -10.62
N TYR A 102 -9.26 -6.63 -9.62
CA TYR A 102 -8.56 -5.35 -9.76
C TYR A 102 -7.27 -5.34 -8.96
N GLN A 103 -6.23 -4.66 -9.46
CA GLN A 103 -4.91 -4.58 -8.80
C GLN A 103 -4.89 -3.55 -7.65
N GLY A 104 -5.81 -2.58 -7.67
CA GLY A 104 -6.02 -1.65 -6.57
C GLY A 104 -7.49 -1.34 -6.35
N LEU A 105 -7.81 -0.82 -5.17
CA LEU A 105 -9.15 -0.45 -4.74
C LEU A 105 -9.12 1.01 -4.30
N LEU A 106 -10.03 1.84 -4.83
CA LEU A 106 -10.01 3.29 -4.65
C LEU A 106 -11.31 3.77 -4.00
N VAL A 107 -11.21 4.58 -2.96
CA VAL A 107 -12.33 5.38 -2.44
C VAL A 107 -12.01 6.85 -2.70
N PRO A 108 -12.62 7.47 -3.74
CA PRO A 108 -12.43 8.89 -4.00
C PRO A 108 -13.06 9.73 -2.90
N ARG A 109 -12.40 10.81 -2.48
CA ARG A 109 -12.95 11.73 -1.48
C ARG A 109 -12.58 13.17 -1.78
N SER A 110 -13.45 14.09 -1.36
CA SER A 110 -13.12 15.51 -1.30
C SER A 110 -12.56 15.84 0.08
N PRO A 111 -11.36 16.43 0.17
CA PRO A 111 -10.82 16.94 1.43
C PRO A 111 -11.79 17.91 2.11
N THR A 112 -11.95 17.78 3.43
CA THR A 112 -12.82 18.65 4.25
C THR A 112 -12.05 19.47 5.28
N TRP A 113 -10.74 19.31 5.34
CA TRP A 113 -9.84 20.04 6.23
C TRP A 113 -9.25 21.27 5.53
N GLY A 114 -8.79 22.25 6.32
CA GLY A 114 -8.16 23.46 5.81
C GLY A 114 -6.76 23.22 5.24
N ASP A 115 -6.23 24.19 4.48
CA ASP A 115 -4.82 24.17 4.07
C ASP A 115 -3.90 24.26 5.30
N PHE A 116 -2.91 23.36 5.35
CA PHE A 116 -1.92 23.27 6.41
C PHE A 116 -0.49 23.10 5.87
N GLN A 117 -0.24 23.39 4.59
CA GLN A 117 1.06 23.18 3.94
C GLN A 117 2.21 23.86 4.70
N GLN A 118 2.06 25.15 5.03
CA GLN A 118 3.10 25.91 5.75
C GLN A 118 3.41 25.31 7.12
N LEU A 119 2.38 24.82 7.83
CA LEU A 119 2.56 24.17 9.11
C LEU A 119 3.34 22.86 8.95
N LEU A 120 2.97 22.04 7.96
CA LEU A 120 3.65 20.78 7.67
C LEU A 120 5.13 21.00 7.33
N ASP A 121 5.45 21.95 6.46
CA ASP A 121 6.83 22.27 6.09
C ASP A 121 7.66 22.70 7.30
N ARG A 122 7.10 23.54 8.19
CA ARG A 122 7.77 23.91 9.45
C ARG A 122 7.99 22.70 10.36
N LYS A 123 7.01 21.81 10.51
CA LYS A 123 7.12 20.59 11.34
C LYS A 123 8.15 19.61 10.78
N ALA A 124 8.22 19.48 9.46
CA ALA A 124 9.22 18.67 8.78
C ALA A 124 10.64 19.23 9.01
N ALA A 125 10.82 20.55 8.85
CA ALA A 125 12.10 21.22 9.10
C ALA A 125 12.55 21.12 10.57
N GLN A 126 11.60 21.06 11.52
CA GLN A 126 11.85 20.82 12.94
C GLN A 126 12.25 19.36 13.27
N GLY A 127 12.21 18.44 12.29
CA GLY A 127 12.58 17.05 12.49
C GLY A 127 11.59 16.24 13.35
N ILE A 128 10.33 16.69 13.47
CA ILE A 128 9.30 16.03 14.31
C ILE A 128 9.06 14.57 13.90
N PHE A 129 9.19 14.28 12.61
CA PHE A 129 9.05 12.94 12.04
C PHE A 129 10.34 12.09 12.12
N GLY A 130 11.39 12.60 12.78
CA GLY A 130 12.67 11.90 12.91
C GLY A 130 13.47 11.84 11.60
N ARG A 131 14.60 11.13 11.65
CA ARG A 131 15.55 11.02 10.53
C ARG A 131 14.95 10.34 9.30
N GLU A 132 14.06 9.38 9.51
CA GLU A 132 13.37 8.65 8.44
C GLU A 132 12.17 9.42 7.88
N GLN A 133 11.92 10.65 8.38
CA GLN A 133 10.75 11.45 8.04
C GLN A 133 9.43 10.67 8.21
N ALA A 134 9.38 9.76 9.20
CA ALA A 134 8.23 8.92 9.46
C ALA A 134 8.08 8.58 10.94
N LEU A 135 6.82 8.57 11.38
CA LEU A 135 6.40 7.90 12.61
C LEU A 135 5.87 6.53 12.23
N LEU A 136 6.50 5.46 12.74
CA LEU A 136 6.13 4.07 12.44
C LEU A 136 5.68 3.37 13.73
N ARG A 137 4.57 2.62 13.63
CA ARG A 137 4.07 1.74 14.70
C ARG A 137 3.52 0.46 14.09
N THR A 138 3.77 -0.67 14.75
CA THR A 138 3.20 -1.97 14.38
C THR A 138 2.04 -2.28 15.30
N VAL A 139 0.90 -2.66 14.73
CA VAL A 139 -0.30 -3.06 15.46
C VAL A 139 -0.58 -4.53 15.18
N ARG A 140 -0.69 -5.32 16.24
CA ARG A 140 -0.94 -6.76 16.15
C ARG A 140 -2.43 -7.06 16.06
N ARG A 141 -2.76 -8.15 15.38
CA ARG A 141 -4.11 -8.71 15.34
C ARG A 141 -4.46 -9.24 16.73
N GLY A 142 -5.65 -8.85 17.19
CA GLY A 142 -6.28 -9.28 18.42
C GLY A 142 -6.91 -10.67 18.32
N ARG A 143 -7.44 -11.15 19.45
CA ARG A 143 -8.19 -12.41 19.50
C ARG A 143 -9.49 -12.36 18.69
N GLY A 144 -10.08 -11.18 18.54
CA GLY A 144 -11.30 -10.96 17.76
C GLY A 144 -11.09 -10.87 16.25
N GLY A 145 -9.86 -11.12 15.76
CA GLY A 145 -9.55 -11.05 14.33
C GLY A 145 -9.31 -9.63 13.79
N ASN A 146 -9.65 -8.58 14.54
CA ASN A 146 -9.33 -7.19 14.19
C ASN A 146 -7.92 -6.80 14.66
N PHE A 147 -7.39 -5.68 14.15
CA PHE A 147 -6.18 -5.07 14.71
C PHE A 147 -6.56 -4.23 15.93
N ASP A 148 -6.26 -4.73 17.12
CA ASP A 148 -6.61 -4.08 18.38
C ASP A 148 -5.74 -2.83 18.59
N ASN A 149 -6.28 -1.81 19.27
CA ASN A 149 -5.53 -0.61 19.68
C ASN A 149 -5.03 0.33 18.56
N VAL A 150 -5.52 0.19 17.32
CA VAL A 150 -5.19 1.15 16.23
C VAL A 150 -5.46 2.60 16.65
N GLY A 151 -6.64 2.88 17.23
CA GLY A 151 -7.04 4.22 17.68
C GLY A 151 -6.06 4.85 18.68
N PRO A 152 -5.79 4.21 19.85
CA PRO A 152 -4.78 4.69 20.78
C PRO A 152 -3.40 4.93 20.16
N VAL A 153 -2.93 4.00 19.31
CA VAL A 153 -1.61 4.09 18.65
C VAL A 153 -1.54 5.28 17.69
N ILE A 154 -2.55 5.47 16.84
CA ILE A 154 -2.54 6.60 15.89
C ILE A 154 -2.69 7.94 16.61
N ARG A 155 -3.46 8.02 17.71
CA ARG A 155 -3.57 9.23 18.53
C ARG A 155 -2.22 9.63 19.15
N GLU A 156 -1.42 8.68 19.63
CA GLU A 156 -0.06 8.96 20.12
C GLU A 156 0.81 9.56 19.00
N MET A 157 0.77 8.97 17.80
CA MET A 157 1.51 9.46 16.64
C MET A 157 1.07 10.87 16.23
N LEU A 158 -0.23 11.14 16.22
CA LEU A 158 -0.82 12.44 15.89
C LEU A 158 -0.50 13.51 16.94
N ALA A 159 -0.53 13.15 18.23
CA ALA A 159 -0.12 14.05 19.31
C ALA A 159 1.33 14.49 19.13
N LYS A 160 2.22 13.57 18.73
CA LYS A 160 3.62 13.89 18.42
C LYS A 160 3.74 14.77 17.17
N ALA A 161 2.96 14.50 16.12
CA ALA A 161 2.98 15.28 14.88
C ALA A 161 2.45 16.71 15.08
N ALA A 162 1.57 16.92 16.07
CA ALA A 162 0.97 18.22 16.41
C ALA A 162 0.33 18.91 15.18
N LEU A 163 -0.50 18.14 14.46
CA LEU A 163 -1.25 18.59 13.29
C LEU A 163 -2.56 19.29 13.70
N PRO A 164 -3.22 20.03 12.78
CA PRO A 164 -4.56 20.56 13.01
C PRO A 164 -5.55 19.47 13.44
N SER A 165 -6.54 19.83 14.24
CA SER A 165 -7.44 18.87 14.89
C SER A 165 -8.40 18.19 13.89
N ASP A 166 -8.82 18.90 12.85
CA ASP A 166 -9.61 18.38 11.73
C ASP A 166 -8.83 17.35 10.89
N VAL A 167 -7.58 17.67 10.53
CA VAL A 167 -6.66 16.75 9.85
C VAL A 167 -6.38 15.52 10.71
N SER A 168 -6.09 15.72 12.00
CA SER A 168 -5.80 14.64 12.95
C SER A 168 -6.99 13.68 13.10
N ARG A 169 -8.21 14.22 13.24
CA ARG A 169 -9.44 13.41 13.33
C ARG A 169 -9.66 12.59 12.07
N THR A 170 -9.37 13.17 10.90
CA THR A 170 -9.47 12.47 9.62
C THR A 170 -8.47 11.32 9.54
N ILE A 171 -7.19 11.57 9.86
CA ILE A 171 -6.14 10.54 9.85
C ILE A 171 -6.46 9.40 10.82
N GLU A 172 -6.93 9.72 12.03
CA GLU A 172 -7.34 8.72 13.01
C GLU A 172 -8.48 7.84 12.47
N SER A 173 -9.52 8.47 11.91
CA SER A 173 -10.66 7.77 11.31
C SER A 173 -10.22 6.86 10.18
N ASP A 174 -9.38 7.37 9.26
CA ASP A 174 -8.86 6.61 8.12
C ASP A 174 -8.03 5.42 8.59
N ALA A 175 -7.08 5.63 9.52
CA ALA A 175 -6.26 4.54 10.06
C ALA A 175 -7.12 3.42 10.67
N CYS A 176 -8.17 3.77 11.43
CA CYS A 176 -9.07 2.80 12.06
C CYS A 176 -9.90 2.04 11.02
N GLN A 177 -10.55 2.74 10.09
CA GLN A 177 -11.41 2.11 9.09
C GLN A 177 -10.61 1.25 8.10
N ILE A 178 -9.46 1.75 7.65
CA ILE A 178 -8.55 1.02 6.77
C ILE A 178 -8.08 -0.25 7.47
N SER A 179 -7.52 -0.14 8.68
CA SER A 179 -7.02 -1.30 9.42
C SER A 179 -8.11 -2.35 9.64
N THR A 180 -9.31 -1.92 10.02
CA THR A 180 -10.47 -2.81 10.18
C THR A 180 -10.79 -3.54 8.87
N THR A 181 -10.85 -2.82 7.75
CA THR A 181 -11.12 -3.41 6.43
C THR A 181 -10.02 -4.38 5.99
N LEU A 182 -8.75 -4.04 6.26
CA LEU A 182 -7.60 -4.90 5.96
C LEU A 182 -7.58 -6.18 6.80
N ALA A 183 -8.14 -6.15 8.01
CA ALA A 183 -8.27 -7.36 8.82
C ALA A 183 -9.17 -8.42 8.13
N TRP A 184 -10.17 -7.97 7.38
CA TRP A 184 -11.04 -8.83 6.58
C TRP A 184 -10.43 -9.20 5.22
N LEU A 185 -9.77 -8.27 4.53
CA LEU A 185 -9.13 -8.55 3.24
C LEU A 185 -7.91 -9.48 3.36
N CYS A 186 -7.20 -9.41 4.48
CA CYS A 186 -5.98 -10.18 4.73
C CYS A 186 -6.12 -10.95 6.05
N PRO A 187 -7.00 -11.97 6.12
CA PRO A 187 -7.32 -12.66 7.38
C PRO A 187 -6.11 -13.37 8.01
N LEU A 188 -5.11 -13.72 7.21
CA LEU A 188 -3.86 -14.33 7.67
C LEU A 188 -2.83 -13.31 8.17
N ALA A 189 -3.08 -12.01 8.08
CA ALA A 189 -2.15 -11.00 8.55
C ALA A 189 -2.14 -10.91 10.08
N ALA A 190 -1.00 -11.25 10.68
CA ALA A 190 -0.79 -11.16 12.13
C ALA A 190 -0.59 -9.72 12.63
N GLU A 191 -0.17 -8.80 11.76
CA GLU A 191 0.07 -7.40 12.10
C GLU A 191 -0.15 -6.48 10.89
N VAL A 192 -0.34 -5.19 11.16
CA VAL A 192 -0.24 -4.09 10.20
C VAL A 192 0.76 -3.07 10.69
N GLU A 193 1.37 -2.35 9.76
CA GLU A 193 2.28 -1.24 10.06
C GLU A 193 1.60 0.08 9.71
N LEU A 194 1.39 0.93 10.72
CA LEU A 194 0.91 2.29 10.58
C LEU A 194 2.12 3.22 10.41
N LYS A 195 2.17 3.92 9.28
CA LYS A 195 3.24 4.87 9.00
C LYS A 195 2.65 6.23 8.66
N LEU A 196 2.94 7.24 9.49
CA LEU A 196 2.66 8.64 9.19
C LEU A 196 3.97 9.27 8.70
N GLU A 197 4.04 9.54 7.40
CA GLU A 197 5.27 9.87 6.68
C GLU A 197 5.17 11.25 6.04
N VAL A 198 6.30 11.95 6.02
CA VAL A 198 6.49 13.18 5.27
C VAL A 198 7.36 12.89 4.07
N LEU A 199 6.81 13.08 2.87
CA LEU A 199 7.54 12.96 1.61
C LEU A 199 7.92 14.36 1.11
N GLY A 200 9.22 14.66 1.13
CA GLY A 200 9.78 15.88 0.54
C GLY A 200 10.86 15.54 -0.48
N GLU A 201 12.12 15.65 -0.06
CA GLU A 201 13.29 15.34 -0.90
C GLU A 201 13.40 13.84 -1.25
N SER A 202 13.13 12.99 -0.26
CA SER A 202 13.26 11.53 -0.39
C SER A 202 11.97 10.92 -0.91
N VAL A 203 11.87 10.79 -2.24
CA VAL A 203 10.71 10.17 -2.91
C VAL A 203 11.13 8.94 -3.70
N CYS A 204 10.28 7.92 -3.76
CA CYS A 204 10.54 6.75 -4.59
C CYS A 204 10.23 7.12 -6.05
N SER A 205 11.26 7.54 -6.79
CA SER A 205 11.11 7.90 -8.21
C SER A 205 10.91 6.67 -9.10
N ARG A 206 11.32 5.48 -8.65
CA ARG A 206 11.30 4.25 -9.46
C ARG A 206 9.91 3.62 -9.52
N TRP A 207 9.46 3.30 -10.72
CA TRP A 207 8.29 2.45 -10.95
C TRP A 207 8.55 1.05 -10.41
N HIS A 208 7.65 0.57 -9.56
CA HIS A 208 7.77 -0.74 -8.93
C HIS A 208 6.40 -1.35 -8.63
N ARG A 209 6.45 -2.62 -8.24
CA ARG A 209 5.36 -3.34 -7.59
C ARG A 209 5.75 -3.57 -6.13
N ASP A 210 4.80 -3.42 -5.23
CA ASP A 210 5.06 -3.61 -3.81
C ASP A 210 5.31 -5.10 -3.50
N ASN A 211 6.35 -5.39 -2.71
CA ASN A 211 6.61 -6.72 -2.16
C ASN A 211 5.95 -6.92 -0.78
N TYR A 212 4.74 -6.37 -0.64
CA TYR A 212 3.86 -6.50 0.51
C TYR A 212 2.68 -7.40 0.17
N ARG A 213 1.88 -7.79 1.17
CA ARG A 213 0.55 -8.35 0.89
C ARG A 213 -0.33 -7.23 0.32
N GLY A 214 -0.38 -6.09 0.99
CA GLY A 214 -0.99 -4.89 0.44
C GLY A 214 -0.59 -3.64 1.21
N ARG A 215 -0.92 -2.49 0.65
CA ARG A 215 -0.65 -1.17 1.22
C ARG A 215 -1.84 -0.27 0.95
N ALA A 216 -2.43 0.28 2.00
CA ALA A 216 -3.33 1.41 1.84
C ALA A 216 -2.54 2.72 1.97
N ILE A 217 -2.85 3.70 1.12
CA ILE A 217 -2.19 4.99 1.10
C ILE A 217 -3.21 6.13 0.97
N VAL A 218 -3.00 7.19 1.76
CA VAL A 218 -3.79 8.43 1.75
C VAL A 218 -2.83 9.60 1.84
N SER A 219 -2.99 10.62 1.00
CA SER A 219 -2.25 11.88 1.11
C SER A 219 -3.18 13.02 1.49
N TYR A 220 -2.72 13.93 2.35
CA TYR A 220 -3.59 14.94 2.97
C TYR A 220 -3.42 16.36 2.44
N ASN A 221 -2.35 16.68 1.71
CA ASN A 221 -2.12 18.04 1.22
C ASN A 221 -1.73 18.13 -0.26
N LEU A 222 -1.01 17.16 -0.81
CA LEU A 222 -0.62 17.12 -2.23
C LEU A 222 -0.65 15.68 -2.76
N ALA A 223 -0.72 15.48 -4.08
CA ALA A 223 -0.63 14.13 -4.65
C ALA A 223 0.68 13.44 -4.24
N ALA A 224 0.58 12.19 -3.76
CA ALA A 224 1.73 11.42 -3.27
C ALA A 224 2.04 10.18 -4.11
N THR A 225 1.08 9.68 -4.88
CA THR A 225 1.18 8.41 -5.61
C THR A 225 0.72 8.58 -7.03
N VAL A 226 1.47 8.00 -7.97
CA VAL A 226 1.04 7.80 -9.35
C VAL A 226 1.08 6.33 -9.70
N PHE A 227 0.20 5.89 -10.58
CA PHE A 227 0.04 4.48 -10.94
C PHE A 227 -0.33 4.32 -12.42
N THR A 228 -0.18 3.12 -12.94
CA THR A 228 -0.63 2.78 -14.30
C THR A 228 -1.01 1.30 -14.43
N ALA A 229 -1.63 0.94 -15.55
CA ALA A 229 -1.98 -0.44 -15.89
C ALA A 229 -0.75 -1.26 -16.32
N ASP A 230 -0.76 -2.57 -16.09
CA ASP A 230 0.24 -3.51 -16.66
C ASP A 230 0.36 -3.34 -18.20
N SER A 231 -0.75 -3.07 -18.88
CA SER A 231 -0.76 -2.89 -20.35
C SER A 231 0.01 -1.65 -20.82
N ASN A 232 0.29 -0.71 -19.92
CA ASN A 232 1.09 0.48 -20.19
C ASN A 232 2.57 0.32 -19.81
N VAL A 233 2.98 -0.88 -19.43
CA VAL A 233 4.32 -1.14 -18.88
C VAL A 233 5.16 -1.99 -19.84
N ASN A 234 6.43 -1.64 -19.98
CA ASN A 234 7.45 -2.52 -20.55
C ASN A 234 7.97 -3.44 -19.43
N GLU A 235 7.38 -4.63 -19.32
CA GLU A 235 7.71 -5.60 -18.26
C GLU A 235 9.19 -6.00 -18.24
N TRP A 236 9.85 -6.02 -19.40
CA TRP A 236 11.27 -6.34 -19.47
C TRP A 236 12.11 -5.26 -18.79
N GLU A 237 11.85 -3.98 -19.06
CA GLU A 237 12.54 -2.86 -18.41
C GLU A 237 12.25 -2.84 -16.90
N LEU A 238 10.99 -3.07 -16.49
CA LEU A 238 10.60 -3.13 -15.08
C LEU A 238 11.38 -4.23 -14.32
N ALA A 239 11.49 -5.42 -14.90
CA ALA A 239 12.14 -6.58 -14.29
C ALA A 239 13.67 -6.49 -14.26
N ASN A 240 14.28 -5.85 -15.25
CA ASN A 240 15.74 -5.81 -15.41
C ASN A 240 16.39 -4.50 -14.92
N GLY A 241 15.64 -3.66 -14.20
CA GLY A 241 16.16 -2.40 -13.66
C GLY A 241 16.53 -1.40 -14.75
N GLY A 242 15.76 -1.42 -15.83
CA GLY A 242 15.88 -0.50 -16.95
C GLY A 242 15.73 0.97 -16.56
N ASN A 243 16.00 1.87 -17.52
CA ASN A 243 15.75 3.29 -17.30
C ASN A 243 14.27 3.49 -17.00
N ASN A 244 13.97 4.21 -15.91
CA ASN A 244 12.63 4.44 -15.42
C ASN A 244 11.71 5.08 -16.48
N ASP A 245 12.29 5.85 -17.40
CA ASP A 245 11.60 6.48 -18.52
C ASP A 245 11.13 5.48 -19.59
N HIS A 246 11.79 4.31 -19.70
CA HIS A 246 11.45 3.27 -20.67
C HIS A 246 10.45 2.25 -20.13
N ILE A 247 10.20 2.27 -18.81
CA ILE A 247 9.22 1.38 -18.18
C ILE A 247 7.80 1.73 -18.63
N ILE A 248 7.50 3.01 -18.85
CA ILE A 248 6.16 3.47 -19.22
C ILE A 248 6.07 3.66 -20.72
N ARG A 249 5.11 2.98 -21.36
CA ARG A 249 4.91 3.05 -22.82
C ARG A 249 4.25 4.35 -23.26
N ASP A 250 3.29 4.85 -22.47
CA ASP A 250 2.50 6.05 -22.77
C ASP A 250 2.24 6.81 -21.46
N THR A 251 2.87 7.98 -21.32
CA THR A 251 2.77 8.81 -20.12
C THR A 251 1.38 9.38 -19.90
N ASN A 252 0.55 9.49 -20.96
CA ASN A 252 -0.83 9.99 -20.84
C ASN A 252 -1.76 8.97 -20.16
N LYS A 253 -1.32 7.72 -19.99
CA LYS A 253 -2.03 6.67 -19.26
C LYS A 253 -1.54 6.51 -17.81
N VAL A 254 -0.69 7.43 -17.35
CA VAL A 254 -0.33 7.52 -15.93
C VAL A 254 -1.42 8.29 -15.19
N CYS A 255 -1.90 7.70 -14.10
CA CYS A 255 -2.91 8.30 -13.25
C CYS A 255 -2.26 8.85 -11.98
N ASN A 256 -2.79 9.98 -11.49
CA ASN A 256 -2.43 10.54 -10.19
C ASN A 256 -3.52 10.19 -9.17
N LEU A 257 -3.11 9.83 -7.95
CA LEU A 257 -4.02 9.70 -6.82
C LEU A 257 -4.40 11.11 -6.30
N GLY A 258 -5.69 11.37 -6.13
CA GLY A 258 -6.19 12.64 -5.60
C GLY A 258 -5.81 12.85 -4.12
N VAL A 259 -5.83 14.11 -3.68
CA VAL A 259 -5.66 14.44 -2.26
C VAL A 259 -6.90 13.97 -1.50
N GLY A 260 -6.71 13.25 -0.40
CA GLY A 260 -7.76 12.66 0.41
C GLY A 260 -8.30 11.33 -0.10
N ASP A 261 -8.02 10.94 -1.35
CA ASP A 261 -8.39 9.61 -1.84
C ASP A 261 -7.71 8.51 -1.02
N ILE A 262 -8.44 7.41 -0.80
CA ILE A 262 -7.89 6.20 -0.17
C ILE A 262 -7.65 5.15 -1.24
N LEU A 263 -6.39 4.82 -1.49
CA LEU A 263 -5.99 3.77 -2.43
C LEU A 263 -5.44 2.56 -1.66
N PHE A 264 -6.02 1.39 -1.85
CA PHE A 264 -5.42 0.12 -1.49
C PHE A 264 -4.73 -0.52 -2.69
N ILE A 265 -3.43 -0.75 -2.56
CA ILE A 265 -2.57 -1.41 -3.52
C ILE A 265 -2.41 -2.86 -3.11
N LYS A 266 -2.82 -3.81 -3.97
CA LYS A 266 -2.53 -5.23 -3.77
C LYS A 266 -1.09 -5.48 -4.21
N GLY A 267 -0.23 -5.83 -3.26
CA GLY A 267 1.16 -6.13 -3.53
C GLY A 267 1.33 -7.52 -4.16
N MET A 268 2.55 -7.89 -4.51
CA MET A 268 2.86 -9.18 -5.13
C MET A 268 2.53 -10.39 -4.25
N LEU A 269 2.46 -10.18 -2.94
CA LEU A 269 2.13 -11.21 -1.94
C LEU A 269 0.66 -11.20 -1.53
N PHE A 270 -0.20 -10.43 -2.21
CA PHE A 270 -1.64 -10.45 -1.94
C PHE A 270 -2.20 -11.87 -2.19
N PRO A 271 -3.08 -12.41 -1.32
CA PRO A 271 -3.39 -13.84 -1.28
C PRO A 271 -4.10 -14.37 -2.52
N SER A 272 -4.94 -13.58 -3.18
CA SER A 272 -5.73 -14.03 -4.33
C SER A 272 -6.14 -12.88 -5.26
N GLY A 273 -6.51 -13.22 -6.50
CA GLY A 273 -6.98 -12.26 -7.50
C GLY A 273 -5.88 -11.47 -8.20
N ALA A 274 -6.27 -10.37 -8.87
CA ALA A 274 -5.35 -9.45 -9.53
C ALA A 274 -4.50 -8.71 -8.49
N LYS A 275 -3.22 -8.51 -8.80
CA LYS A 275 -2.23 -7.94 -7.87
C LYS A 275 -1.08 -7.27 -8.61
N GLY A 276 -0.20 -6.60 -7.85
CA GLY A 276 1.02 -6.01 -8.38
C GLY A 276 0.78 -4.71 -9.14
N LEU A 277 0.00 -3.79 -8.56
CA LEU A 277 -0.20 -2.46 -9.16
C LEU A 277 1.15 -1.76 -9.33
N ILE A 278 1.46 -1.35 -10.57
CA ILE A 278 2.65 -0.54 -10.86
C ILE A 278 2.40 0.88 -10.39
N HIS A 279 3.27 1.36 -9.51
CA HIS A 279 3.20 2.69 -8.95
C HIS A 279 4.59 3.25 -8.61
N LYS A 280 4.63 4.56 -8.36
CA LYS A 280 5.76 5.27 -7.77
C LYS A 280 5.26 6.46 -6.95
N SER A 281 6.15 7.14 -6.24
CA SER A 281 5.82 8.43 -5.64
C SER A 281 5.57 9.47 -6.74
N ALA A 282 4.63 10.38 -6.51
CA ALA A 282 4.45 11.54 -7.37
C ALA A 282 5.73 12.40 -7.38
N ASP A 283 5.97 13.08 -8.49
CA ASP A 283 7.16 13.93 -8.65
C ASP A 283 7.18 15.04 -7.60
N ARG A 284 8.38 15.54 -7.29
CA ARG A 284 8.57 16.62 -6.32
C ARG A 284 7.82 17.86 -6.79
N GLN A 285 7.21 18.57 -5.84
CA GLN A 285 6.62 19.87 -6.07
C GLN A 285 7.44 20.92 -5.31
N PHE A 286 7.44 22.15 -5.82
CA PHE A 286 8.29 23.22 -5.33
C PHE A 286 7.45 24.45 -5.01
N HIS A 287 7.77 25.12 -3.92
CA HIS A 287 7.31 26.48 -3.64
C HIS A 287 7.87 27.44 -4.70
N PRO A 288 7.28 28.65 -4.88
CA PRO A 288 7.81 29.66 -5.80
C PRO A 288 9.28 30.02 -5.57
N GLY A 289 9.77 29.89 -4.33
CA GLY A 289 11.17 30.11 -3.96
C GLY A 289 12.11 28.93 -4.25
N GLY A 290 11.63 27.85 -4.88
CA GLY A 290 12.43 26.68 -5.26
C GLY A 290 12.64 25.63 -4.17
N SER A 291 12.10 25.83 -2.95
CA SER A 291 12.16 24.81 -1.89
C SER A 291 11.13 23.70 -2.14
N VAL A 292 11.48 22.45 -1.81
CA VAL A 292 10.58 21.30 -1.97
C VAL A 292 9.40 21.39 -0.99
N MET A 293 8.20 21.18 -1.50
CA MET A 293 6.98 21.06 -0.70
C MET A 293 6.89 19.67 -0.07
N ASN A 294 6.65 19.62 1.24
CA ASN A 294 6.46 18.36 1.95
C ASN A 294 5.03 17.84 1.80
N ARG A 295 4.86 16.52 1.79
CA ARG A 295 3.57 15.83 1.68
C ARG A 295 3.33 14.93 2.86
N LEU A 296 2.20 15.07 3.52
CA LEU A 296 1.80 14.22 4.61
C LEU A 296 1.03 13.01 4.08
N VAL A 297 1.53 11.82 4.38
CA VAL A 297 0.98 10.56 3.90
C VAL A 297 0.74 9.61 5.07
N LEU A 298 -0.45 9.00 5.11
CA LEU A 298 -0.72 7.82 5.93
C LEU A 298 -0.55 6.58 5.05
N LYS A 299 0.26 5.63 5.52
CA LYS A 299 0.33 4.28 4.97
C LYS A 299 -0.11 3.26 6.02
N VAL A 300 -0.92 2.29 5.60
CA VAL A 300 -1.26 1.11 6.39
C VAL A 300 -0.81 -0.11 5.59
N ASP A 301 0.33 -0.67 5.99
CA ASP A 301 0.99 -1.75 5.28
C ASP A 301 0.65 -3.09 5.91
N VAL A 302 0.39 -4.10 5.06
CA VAL A 302 0.27 -5.50 5.46
C VAL A 302 1.58 -6.19 5.09
N PRO A 303 2.52 -6.36 6.05
CA PRO A 303 3.86 -6.88 5.76
C PRO A 303 3.83 -8.36 5.35
N ARG A 304 4.96 -8.81 4.83
CA ARG A 304 5.25 -10.25 4.69
C ARG A 304 5.38 -10.87 6.08
N GLU A 305 4.88 -12.09 6.25
CA GLU A 305 5.19 -12.89 7.44
C GLU A 305 6.70 -13.11 7.57
N LYS A 306 7.23 -12.80 8.76
CA LYS A 306 8.65 -12.93 9.10
C LYS A 306 9.04 -14.40 9.29
#